data_AF-A0A2C9L7W4-F1
#
_entry.id   AF-A0A2C9L7W4-F1
#
_cell.length_a   1.000
_cell.length_b   1.000
_cell.length_c   1.000
_cell.angle_alpha   90.00
_cell.angle_beta   90.00
_cell.angle_gamma   90.00
#
_symmetry.space_group_name_H-M   'P 1'
#
loop_
_entity.id
_entity.type
_entity.pdbx_description
1 polymer ?
#
loop_
_entity_poly.entity_id
_entity_poly.type
_entity_poly.pdbx_seq_one_letter_code
_entity_poly.pdbx_strand_id
1 'polypeptide(L)'
;MLSLLTCICLASISAVLSQDPTAICLPTAYYTNYTNLLTGDYGYIVTDFGKELLVEISKTTNLRLVLDFKNLKSYEIKANVCREARLPPSRIQTRCLPRKSLFVRPQLGYTLQVL
;
A
#
# COMPACT_ATOMS: atom_id res chain seq x y z
N MET A 1 -7.01 -47.00 4.15
CA MET A 1 -6.99 -45.91 5.15
C MET A 1 -6.00 -44.79 4.82
N LEU A 2 -4.82 -45.08 4.22
CA LEU A 2 -3.84 -44.06 3.83
C LEU A 2 -4.38 -42.99 2.86
N SER A 3 -5.27 -43.38 1.93
CA SER A 3 -5.87 -42.50 0.91
C SER A 3 -6.84 -41.45 1.46
N LEU A 4 -7.45 -41.66 2.62
CA LEU A 4 -8.44 -40.74 3.18
C LEU A 4 -7.75 -39.57 3.92
N LEU A 5 -6.66 -39.87 4.64
CA LEU A 5 -5.84 -38.86 5.33
C LEU A 5 -5.16 -37.92 4.34
N THR A 6 -4.66 -38.42 3.22
CA THR A 6 -4.07 -37.57 2.17
C THR A 6 -5.10 -36.62 1.57
N CYS A 7 -6.34 -37.06 1.33
CA CYS A 7 -7.41 -36.19 0.83
C CYS A 7 -7.80 -35.08 1.84
N ILE A 8 -7.84 -35.39 3.13
CA ILE A 8 -8.15 -34.39 4.17
C ILE A 8 -7.03 -33.34 4.30
N CYS A 9 -5.77 -33.76 4.23
CA CYS A 9 -4.62 -32.85 4.20
C CYS A 9 -4.60 -31.97 2.94
N LEU A 10 -4.88 -32.53 1.76
CA LEU A 10 -4.95 -31.77 0.51
C LEU A 10 -6.11 -30.76 0.50
N ALA A 11 -7.28 -31.12 1.05
CA ALA A 11 -8.43 -30.22 1.15
C ALA A 11 -8.18 -29.04 2.11
N SER A 12 -7.46 -29.27 3.21
CA SER A 12 -7.10 -28.22 4.17
C SER A 12 -6.04 -27.27 3.62
N ILE A 13 -5.09 -27.75 2.80
CA ILE A 13 -4.13 -26.89 2.09
C ILE A 13 -4.86 -25.98 1.09
N SER A 14 -5.84 -26.49 0.34
CA SER A 14 -6.64 -25.71 -0.61
C SER A 14 -7.51 -24.64 0.08
N ALA A 15 -8.05 -24.94 1.26
CA ALA A 15 -8.85 -23.99 2.03
C ALA A 15 -8.03 -22.83 2.62
N VAL A 16 -6.75 -23.06 2.95
CA VAL A 16 -5.83 -22.01 3.41
C VAL A 16 -5.34 -21.12 2.26
N LEU A 17 -5.27 -21.67 1.04
CA LEU A 17 -4.89 -20.94 -0.18
C LEU A 17 -6.05 -20.23 -0.86
N SER A 18 -7.30 -20.47 -0.42
CA SER A 18 -8.45 -19.66 -0.80
C SER A 18 -8.24 -18.25 -0.24
N GLN A 19 -7.66 -17.37 -1.07
CA GLN A 19 -7.68 -15.93 -0.84
C GLN A 19 -9.07 -15.55 -0.37
N ASP A 20 -9.16 -14.93 0.81
CA ASP A 20 -10.41 -14.39 1.31
C ASP A 20 -11.02 -13.55 0.19
N PRO A 21 -12.16 -13.94 -0.40
CA PRO A 21 -12.73 -13.26 -1.56
C PRO A 21 -13.16 -11.83 -1.23
N THR A 22 -13.07 -11.42 0.05
CA THR A 22 -13.29 -10.05 0.53
C THR A 22 -12.01 -9.21 0.66
N ALA A 23 -10.83 -9.76 0.39
CA ALA A 23 -9.56 -9.04 0.46
C ALA A 23 -9.44 -8.03 -0.70
N ILE A 24 -9.88 -6.79 -0.45
CA ILE A 24 -9.69 -5.67 -1.37
C ILE A 24 -8.21 -5.31 -1.35
N CYS A 25 -7.54 -5.58 -2.47
CA CYS A 25 -6.13 -5.31 -2.66
C CYS A 25 -5.92 -4.36 -3.85
N LEU A 26 -4.96 -3.46 -3.70
CA LEU A 26 -4.41 -2.70 -4.82
C LEU A 26 -3.70 -3.66 -5.80
N PRO A 27 -3.55 -3.26 -7.08
CA PRO A 27 -2.73 -4.01 -8.03
C PRO A 27 -1.27 -4.08 -7.55
N THR A 28 -0.52 -5.09 -7.99
CA THR A 28 0.88 -5.32 -7.57
C THR A 28 1.76 -4.09 -7.83
N ALA A 29 1.53 -3.40 -8.94
CA ALA A 29 2.13 -2.10 -9.20
C ALA A 29 1.06 -1.15 -9.73
N TYR A 30 1.15 0.12 -9.36
CA TYR A 30 0.23 1.15 -9.83
C TYR A 30 0.88 2.52 -9.91
N TYR A 31 0.24 3.38 -10.70
CA TYR A 31 0.54 4.79 -10.85
C TYR A 31 -0.72 5.58 -10.52
N THR A 32 -0.59 6.65 -9.74
CA THR A 32 -1.70 7.60 -9.50
C THR A 32 -1.17 9.02 -9.38
N ASN A 33 -1.99 10.00 -9.78
CA ASN A 33 -1.74 11.39 -9.42
C ASN A 33 -2.17 11.63 -7.97
N TYR A 34 -1.56 12.61 -7.30
CA TYR A 34 -1.99 13.07 -5.99
C TYR A 34 -2.09 14.59 -5.92
N THR A 35 -2.91 15.07 -5.00
CA THR A 35 -2.93 16.44 -4.52
C THR A 35 -2.85 16.41 -3.00
N ASN A 36 -1.83 17.03 -2.43
CA ASN A 36 -1.68 17.21 -1.01
C ASN A 36 -2.60 18.34 -0.55
N LEU A 37 -3.63 18.00 0.21
CA LEU A 37 -4.64 18.97 0.66
C LEU A 37 -4.11 19.97 1.69
N LEU A 38 -2.98 19.67 2.36
CA LEU A 38 -2.37 20.56 3.36
C LEU A 38 -1.44 21.58 2.72
N THR A 39 -0.65 21.16 1.74
CA THR A 39 0.37 22.02 1.11
C THR A 39 -0.03 22.57 -0.25
N GLY A 40 -1.09 22.04 -0.86
CA GLY A 40 -1.47 22.32 -2.25
C GLY A 40 -0.52 21.69 -3.28
N ASP A 41 0.52 20.96 -2.83
CA ASP A 41 1.44 20.29 -3.74
C ASP A 41 0.71 19.20 -4.54
N TYR A 42 1.12 19.00 -5.78
CA TYR A 42 0.56 17.97 -6.64
C TYR A 42 1.67 17.23 -7.37
N GLY A 43 1.38 16.01 -7.76
CA GLY A 43 2.39 15.14 -8.32
C GLY A 43 1.83 13.78 -8.66
N TYR A 44 2.70 12.78 -8.62
CA TYR A 44 2.30 11.40 -8.84
C TYR A 44 3.06 10.45 -7.91
N ILE A 45 2.40 9.34 -7.62
CA ILE A 45 2.90 8.23 -6.83
C ILE A 45 2.99 7.01 -7.74
N VAL A 46 4.12 6.34 -7.67
CA VAL A 46 4.35 5.03 -8.27
C VAL A 46 4.65 4.04 -7.16
N THR A 47 3.88 2.97 -7.07
CA THR A 47 4.10 1.92 -6.08
C THR A 47 4.30 0.60 -6.79
N ASP A 48 5.27 -0.19 -6.34
CA ASP A 48 5.51 -1.56 -6.74
C ASP A 48 5.64 -2.42 -5.48
N PHE A 49 4.55 -3.06 -5.09
CA PHE A 49 4.50 -3.94 -3.92
C PHE A 49 5.29 -5.24 -4.14
N GLY A 50 5.56 -5.64 -5.38
CA GLY A 50 6.43 -6.78 -5.67
C GLY A 50 7.91 -6.46 -5.39
N LYS A 51 8.29 -5.19 -5.47
CA LYS A 51 9.63 -4.69 -5.11
C LYS A 51 9.68 -4.02 -3.74
N GLU A 52 8.55 -3.94 -3.04
CA GLU A 52 8.45 -3.27 -1.73
C GLU A 52 8.91 -1.80 -1.79
N LEU A 53 8.57 -1.09 -2.88
CA LEU A 53 8.99 0.28 -3.14
C LEU A 53 7.82 1.19 -3.47
N LEU A 54 7.90 2.44 -3.01
CA LEU A 54 7.02 3.53 -3.41
C LEU A 54 7.86 4.75 -3.75
N VAL A 55 7.45 5.49 -4.78
CA VAL A 55 8.07 6.75 -5.17
C VAL A 55 6.99 7.82 -5.30
N GLU A 56 7.14 8.91 -4.56
CA GLU A 56 6.34 10.12 -4.70
C GLU A 56 7.18 11.18 -5.40
N ILE A 57 6.62 11.81 -6.44
CA ILE A 57 7.29 12.86 -7.23
C ILE A 57 6.41 14.10 -7.24
N SER A 58 6.88 15.14 -6.57
CA SER A 58 6.26 16.46 -6.54
C SER A 58 6.55 17.21 -7.83
N LYS A 59 5.50 17.68 -8.52
CA LYS A 59 5.64 18.56 -9.68
C LYS A 59 5.90 20.02 -9.31
N THR A 60 5.54 20.43 -8.08
CA THR A 60 5.76 21.81 -7.62
C THR A 60 7.21 22.02 -7.17
N THR A 61 7.76 21.07 -6.42
CA THR A 61 9.06 21.23 -5.77
C THR A 61 10.20 20.45 -6.45
N ASN A 62 9.85 19.60 -7.45
CA ASN A 62 10.75 18.62 -8.05
C ASN A 62 11.42 17.70 -7.02
N LEU A 63 10.78 17.51 -5.87
CA LEU A 63 11.18 16.55 -4.84
C LEU A 63 10.80 15.15 -5.30
N ARG A 64 11.74 14.21 -5.21
CA ARG A 64 11.46 12.78 -5.33
C ARG A 64 11.70 12.10 -4.00
N LEU A 65 10.64 11.55 -3.41
CA LEU A 65 10.69 10.78 -2.18
C LEU A 65 10.54 9.30 -2.52
N VAL A 66 11.57 8.50 -2.23
CA VAL A 66 11.55 7.04 -2.38
C VAL A 66 11.37 6.40 -1.02
N LEU A 67 10.39 5.52 -0.87
CA LEU A 67 10.16 4.72 0.33
C LEU A 67 10.49 3.26 0.01
N ASP A 68 11.45 2.71 0.74
CA ASP A 68 11.88 1.32 0.66
C ASP A 68 11.32 0.58 1.89
N PHE A 69 10.22 -0.14 1.67
CA PHE A 69 9.51 -0.86 2.72
C PHE A 69 10.31 -2.05 3.22
N LYS A 70 11.10 -2.68 2.35
CA LYS A 70 11.94 -3.83 2.70
C LYS A 70 13.04 -3.47 3.68
N ASN A 71 13.75 -2.38 3.39
CA ASN A 71 14.89 -1.93 4.19
C ASN A 71 14.51 -0.91 5.26
N LEU A 72 13.24 -0.49 5.33
CA LEU A 72 12.73 0.53 6.24
C LEU A 72 13.51 1.86 6.11
N LYS A 73 13.78 2.26 4.87
CA LYS A 73 14.50 3.49 4.53
C LYS A 73 13.65 4.41 3.65
N SER A 74 13.92 5.71 3.76
CA SER A 74 13.39 6.72 2.85
C SER A 74 14.52 7.56 2.29
N TYR A 75 14.41 7.92 1.01
CA TYR A 75 15.38 8.76 0.30
C TYR A 75 14.68 9.97 -0.26
N GLU A 76 15.08 11.15 0.20
CA GLU A 76 14.64 12.42 -0.34
C GLU A 76 15.68 12.92 -1.35
N ILE A 77 15.28 13.04 -2.61
CA ILE A 77 16.15 13.40 -3.72
C ILE A 77 15.69 14.73 -4.29
N LYS A 78 16.56 15.74 -4.24
CA LYS A 78 16.31 17.07 -4.81
C LYS A 78 17.63 17.69 -5.29
N ALA A 79 17.64 18.20 -6.52
CA ALA A 79 18.78 18.92 -7.09
C ALA A 79 20.14 18.21 -6.89
N ASN A 80 20.19 16.91 -7.21
CA ASN A 80 21.36 16.02 -7.05
C ASN A 80 21.81 15.76 -5.60
N VAL A 81 21.09 16.26 -4.59
CA VAL A 81 21.29 15.89 -3.20
C VAL A 81 20.34 14.74 -2.86
N CYS A 82 20.88 13.70 -2.23
CA CYS A 82 20.12 12.58 -1.70
C CYS A 82 20.28 12.54 -0.17
N ARG A 83 19.17 12.60 0.56
CA ARG A 83 19.14 12.45 2.02
C ARG A 83 18.46 11.15 2.38
N GLU A 84 19.16 10.32 3.14
CA GLU A 84 18.62 9.08 3.69
C GLU A 84 18.04 9.34 5.09
N ALA A 85 16.91 8.72 5.39
CA ALA A 85 16.35 8.65 6.73
C ALA A 85 15.71 7.28 6.98
N ARG A 86 15.49 6.96 8.27
CA ARG A 86 14.69 5.79 8.66
C ARG A 86 13.23 6.01 8.28
N LEU A 87 12.61 5.02 7.64
CA LEU A 87 11.19 5.04 7.33
C LEU A 87 10.36 4.73 8.59
N PRO A 88 9.52 5.65 9.09
CA PRO A 88 8.62 5.35 10.19
C PRO A 88 7.54 4.33 9.75
N PRO A 89 7.14 3.39 10.63
CA PRO A 89 6.11 2.40 10.31
C PRO A 89 4.78 2.99 9.83
N SER A 90 4.43 4.20 10.29
CA SER A 90 3.22 4.92 9.88
C SER A 90 3.19 5.33 8.40
N ARG A 91 4.34 5.29 7.70
CA ARG A 91 4.43 5.60 6.27
C ARG A 91 4.54 4.35 5.39
N ILE A 92 4.45 3.16 5.98
CA ILE A 92 4.43 1.90 5.23
C ILE A 92 3.03 1.69 4.68
N GLN A 93 2.93 1.45 3.37
CA GLN A 93 1.66 1.13 2.72
C GLN A 93 1.57 -0.37 2.49
N THR A 94 0.45 -0.98 2.85
CA THR A 94 0.13 -2.37 2.53
C THR A 94 -0.66 -2.46 1.24
N ARG A 95 -0.42 -3.51 0.46
CA ARG A 95 -1.17 -3.77 -0.78
C ARG A 95 -2.67 -4.01 -0.53
N CYS A 96 -2.98 -4.73 0.55
CA CYS A 96 -4.34 -5.13 0.88
C CYS A 96 -4.85 -4.40 2.11
N LEU A 97 -6.18 -4.22 2.18
CA LEU A 97 -6.83 -3.80 3.41
C LEU A 97 -6.58 -4.82 4.53
N PRO A 98 -6.46 -4.37 5.80
CA PRO A 98 -6.45 -5.27 6.94
C PRO A 98 -7.67 -6.19 6.98
N ARG A 99 -7.49 -7.43 7.47
CA ARG A 99 -8.58 -8.41 7.60
C ARG A 99 -9.79 -7.93 8.42
N LYS A 100 -9.57 -6.96 9.31
CA LYS A 100 -10.62 -6.38 10.17
C LYS A 100 -11.23 -5.10 9.60
N SER A 101 -10.92 -4.74 8.35
CA SER A 101 -11.52 -3.58 7.70
C SER A 101 -13.03 -3.79 7.53
N LEU A 102 -13.80 -2.78 7.93
CA LEU A 102 -15.26 -2.78 7.81
C LEU A 102 -15.66 -2.00 6.56
N PHE A 103 -16.69 -2.48 5.88
CA PHE A 103 -17.29 -1.74 4.78
C PHE A 103 -18.05 -0.53 5.34
N VAL A 104 -17.55 0.67 5.06
CA VAL A 104 -18.27 1.91 5.34
C VAL A 104 -19.20 2.17 4.16
N ARG A 105 -20.52 2.14 4.39
CA ARG A 105 -21.50 2.45 3.34
C ARG A 105 -21.22 3.86 2.81
N PRO A 106 -21.26 4.10 1.49
CA PRO A 106 -21.16 5.44 0.96
C PRO A 106 -22.35 6.24 1.50
N GLN A 107 -22.09 7.12 2.47
CA GLN A 107 -23.04 8.19 2.78
C GLN A 107 -23.16 9.01 1.50
N LEU A 108 -24.37 9.11 0.97
CA LEU A 108 -24.70 10.06 -0.10
C LEU A 108 -24.11 11.41 0.30
N GLY A 109 -23.10 11.87 -0.45
CA GLY A 109 -22.42 13.17 -0.41
C GLY A 109 -22.51 14.05 0.84
N TYR A 110 -21.34 14.42 1.36
CA TYR A 110 -21.09 15.54 2.27
C TYR A 110 -21.65 15.38 3.70
N THR A 111 -20.76 15.09 4.67
CA THR A 111 -20.39 15.99 5.78
C THR A 111 -19.24 15.32 6.55
N LEU A 112 -18.03 15.90 6.49
CA LEU A 112 -16.99 15.65 7.48
C LEU A 112 -17.49 16.18 8.83
N GLN A 113 -17.96 15.31 9.72
CA GLN A 113 -17.95 15.61 11.15
C GLN A 113 -16.75 14.90 11.76
N VAL A 114 -15.70 15.69 11.93
CA VAL A 114 -14.55 15.41 12.79
C VAL A 114 -15.07 15.20 14.21
N LEU A 115 -14.65 14.11 14.85
CA LEU A 115 -14.63 13.92 16.29
C LEU A 115 -13.18 13.67 16.70
#